data_AF-S4PYB8-F1
#
_entry.id   AF-S4PYB8-F1
#
_cell.length_a   1.000
_cell.length_b   1.000
_cell.length_c   1.000
_cell.angle_alpha   90.00
_cell.angle_beta   90.00
_cell.angle_gamma   90.00
#
_symmetry.space_group_name_H-M   'P 1'
#
loop_
_entity.id
_entity.type
_entity.pdbx_description
1 polymer ?
#
loop_
_entity_poly.entity_id
_entity_poly.type
_entity_poly.pdbx_seq_one_letter_code
_entity_poly.pdbx_strand_id
1 'polypeptide(L)'
;MDDIQTIKRVKTFVLPDKCFEKRVACAWRRGNKFSVYPRSQKPNKTTSESSVKTDDKILVISQEIGLFSPILRRLVNEANGTFLSVRKVSETSKNSDNQVEFLKLSRQYRSIIRVCIESLQEAGEKEEDGVTRNDLLSYITIFYSIECIWHLCEILFIDIIPGDVVLPFLLEWVRFHFPRHEQTAAQLLESCERGSEDHPDYWDTVVGMVVQGRVDVARALLKLHSAVDSNEFKLVDNSLRSMPVYSVYGGISTGEFTISWKHWQAECRSKLNSRLLGQQPQLELVMRIMTGEYSAFESIRGKYTSWFDVLGGWLLFTAPWARRHELGSAA
;
A
#
# COMPACT_ATOMS: atom_id res chain seq x y z
N MET A 1 -1.19 33.13 -4.42
CA MET A 1 -2.03 32.86 -3.23
C MET A 1 -3.43 32.76 -3.79
N ASP A 2 -3.70 31.62 -4.43
CA ASP A 2 -4.94 31.41 -5.17
C ASP A 2 -5.83 30.47 -4.36
N ASP A 3 -7.01 30.98 -4.02
CA ASP A 3 -8.06 30.26 -3.31
C ASP A 3 -8.53 29.06 -4.13
N ILE A 4 -8.15 27.86 -3.70
CA ILE A 4 -8.75 26.61 -4.16
C ILE A 4 -10.16 26.57 -3.56
N GLN A 5 -11.13 27.13 -4.29
CA GLN A 5 -12.54 26.91 -3.99
C GLN A 5 -12.82 25.42 -4.03
N THR A 6 -13.04 24.85 -2.84
CA THR A 6 -13.46 23.46 -2.67
C THR A 6 -14.86 23.33 -3.28
N ILE A 7 -14.94 22.88 -4.53
CA ILE A 7 -16.20 22.52 -5.16
C ILE A 7 -16.79 21.38 -4.34
N LYS A 8 -17.73 21.70 -3.44
CA LYS A 8 -18.55 20.70 -2.77
C LYS A 8 -19.27 19.92 -3.87
N ARG A 9 -18.86 18.67 -4.08
CA ARG A 9 -19.61 17.70 -4.90
C ARG A 9 -20.95 17.42 -4.21
N VAL A 10 -21.93 18.30 -4.42
CA VAL A 10 -23.30 18.08 -3.99
C VAL A 10 -23.90 17.04 -4.94
N LYS A 11 -24.05 15.80 -4.47
CA LYS A 11 -24.83 14.78 -5.21
C LYS A 11 -26.26 15.32 -5.36
N THR A 12 -26.63 15.63 -6.59
CA THR A 12 -27.96 16.15 -6.93
C THR A 12 -28.77 15.02 -7.51
N PHE A 13 -29.97 14.78 -6.96
CA PHE A 13 -30.88 13.75 -7.43
C PHE A 13 -32.14 14.42 -7.98
N VAL A 14 -32.54 14.04 -9.20
CA VAL A 14 -33.80 14.47 -9.78
C VAL A 14 -34.90 13.54 -9.27
N LEU A 15 -35.88 14.09 -8.56
CA LEU A 15 -37.00 13.30 -8.03
C LEU A 15 -37.92 12.89 -9.21
N PRO A 16 -38.36 11.62 -9.27
CA PRO A 16 -38.98 11.05 -10.47
C PRO A 16 -40.45 11.45 -10.71
N ASP A 17 -41.11 12.17 -9.80
CA ASP A 17 -42.59 12.28 -9.79
C ASP A 17 -43.14 13.71 -9.87
N LYS A 18 -44.18 13.88 -10.71
CA LYS A 18 -45.00 15.11 -10.82
C LYS A 18 -45.72 15.48 -9.50
N CYS A 19 -45.81 14.53 -8.55
CA CYS A 19 -46.41 14.73 -7.24
C CYS A 19 -45.73 15.83 -6.40
N PHE A 20 -44.49 16.22 -6.76
CA PHE A 20 -43.70 17.21 -6.03
C PHE A 20 -43.70 18.62 -6.67
N GLU A 21 -44.44 18.84 -7.76
CA GLU A 21 -44.38 20.08 -8.57
C GLU A 21 -44.87 21.35 -7.85
N LYS A 22 -45.74 21.22 -6.83
CA LYS A 22 -46.40 22.40 -6.21
C LYS A 22 -45.74 22.86 -4.91
N ARG A 23 -45.62 21.97 -3.93
CA ARG A 23 -44.94 22.22 -2.65
C ARG A 23 -44.42 20.92 -2.04
N VAL A 24 -43.16 20.94 -1.65
CA VAL A 24 -42.48 19.81 -1.00
C VAL A 24 -42.23 20.15 0.46
N ALA A 25 -42.44 19.18 1.35
CA ALA A 25 -41.95 19.25 2.71
C ALA A 25 -40.96 18.12 2.95
N CYS A 26 -39.97 18.38 3.80
CA CYS A 26 -39.06 17.39 4.32
C CYS A 26 -39.18 17.31 5.84
N ALA A 27 -39.02 16.10 6.39
CA ALA A 27 -38.92 15.89 7.82
C ALA A 27 -37.81 14.87 8.09
N TRP A 28 -36.95 15.18 9.06
CA TRP A 28 -36.00 14.22 9.59
C TRP A 28 -36.74 13.07 10.25
N ARG A 29 -36.31 11.85 9.93
CA ARG A 29 -36.74 10.63 10.63
C ARG A 29 -35.63 10.17 11.57
N ARG A 30 -35.90 9.12 12.34
CA ARG A 30 -34.89 8.50 13.19
C ARG A 30 -33.70 8.02 12.35
N GLY A 31 -32.49 8.30 12.82
CA GLY A 31 -31.23 7.94 12.15
C GLY A 31 -30.89 8.88 10.99
N ASN A 32 -30.10 8.37 10.03
CA ASN A 32 -29.59 9.16 8.90
C ASN A 32 -30.55 9.19 7.71
N LYS A 33 -31.84 9.38 8.02
CA LYS A 33 -32.93 9.35 7.03
C LYS A 33 -33.79 10.60 7.14
N PHE A 34 -34.21 11.13 6.02
CA PHE A 34 -35.25 12.15 5.95
C PHE A 34 -36.31 11.72 4.93
N SER A 35 -37.56 12.05 5.21
CA SER A 35 -38.66 11.80 4.29
C SER A 35 -39.06 13.08 3.57
N VAL A 36 -39.31 12.96 2.28
CA VAL A 36 -39.80 14.01 1.39
C VAL A 36 -41.23 13.67 0.99
N TYR A 37 -42.16 14.59 1.19
CA TYR A 37 -43.59 14.36 0.96
C TYR A 37 -44.26 15.63 0.38
N PRO A 38 -45.35 15.47 -0.38
CA PRO A 38 -46.11 16.62 -0.89
C PRO A 38 -46.81 17.36 0.26
N ARG A 39 -46.69 18.70 0.28
CA ARG A 39 -47.35 19.55 1.28
C ARG A 39 -48.62 20.17 0.69
N SER A 40 -49.79 19.58 0.98
CA SER A 40 -51.07 20.23 0.67
C SER A 40 -51.28 21.47 1.55
N GLN A 41 -51.70 22.58 0.96
CA GLN A 41 -51.95 23.85 1.66
C GLN A 41 -53.34 23.97 2.28
N LYS A 42 -54.23 23.01 2.04
CA LYS A 42 -55.61 23.11 2.51
C LYS A 42 -55.91 21.96 3.47
N PRO A 43 -56.21 22.22 4.76
CA PRO A 43 -56.88 21.24 5.58
C PRO A 43 -58.31 21.10 5.02
N ASN A 44 -58.50 20.22 4.03
CA ASN A 44 -59.81 19.95 3.47
C ASN A 44 -60.65 19.21 4.52
N LYS A 45 -61.39 19.96 5.34
CA LYS A 45 -62.59 19.47 6.01
C LYS A 45 -63.72 19.36 4.98
N THR A 46 -63.61 18.41 4.05
CA THR A 46 -64.74 17.88 3.26
C THR A 46 -64.20 16.84 2.28
N THR A 47 -64.42 15.57 2.61
CA THR A 47 -64.25 14.43 1.72
C THR A 47 -65.22 14.59 0.54
N SER A 48 -64.70 14.82 -0.66
CA SER A 48 -65.47 14.71 -1.90
C SER A 48 -64.62 13.95 -2.93
N GLU A 49 -65.11 12.78 -3.30
CA GLU A 49 -64.40 11.66 -3.95
C GLU A 49 -64.17 11.84 -5.46
N SER A 50 -63.71 13.00 -5.93
CA SER A 50 -63.60 13.25 -7.39
C SER A 50 -62.31 13.92 -7.89
N SER A 51 -61.24 13.98 -7.08
CA SER A 51 -59.92 14.35 -7.61
C SER A 51 -59.05 13.10 -7.74
N VAL A 52 -58.64 12.82 -8.97
CA VAL A 52 -57.57 11.88 -9.38
C VAL A 52 -56.62 11.59 -8.21
N LYS A 53 -56.66 10.36 -7.70
CA LYS A 53 -55.72 9.88 -6.68
C LYS A 53 -54.32 9.88 -7.29
N THR A 54 -53.65 11.03 -7.30
CA THR A 54 -52.19 11.04 -7.34
C THR A 54 -51.75 10.35 -6.07
N ASP A 55 -51.14 9.16 -6.21
CA ASP A 55 -50.54 8.45 -5.08
C ASP A 55 -49.68 9.43 -4.29
N ASP A 56 -50.06 9.71 -3.04
CA ASP A 56 -49.27 10.50 -2.10
C ASP A 56 -48.04 9.68 -1.70
N LYS A 57 -47.04 9.64 -2.59
CA LYS A 57 -45.81 8.90 -2.35
C LYS A 57 -44.91 9.66 -1.39
N ILE A 58 -44.52 8.99 -0.31
CA ILE A 58 -43.49 9.47 0.62
C ILE A 58 -42.16 8.89 0.17
N LEU A 59 -41.22 9.74 -0.23
CA LEU A 59 -39.86 9.32 -0.54
C LEU A 59 -39.03 9.32 0.74
N VAL A 60 -38.37 8.20 1.03
CA VAL A 60 -37.42 8.12 2.15
C VAL A 60 -36.02 8.17 1.58
N ILE A 61 -35.31 9.25 1.89
CA ILE A 61 -33.93 9.45 1.48
C ILE A 61 -33.05 9.14 2.69
N SER A 62 -32.06 8.28 2.50
CA SER A 62 -31.06 7.97 3.51
C SER A 62 -29.69 8.31 3.00
N GLN A 63 -28.84 8.85 3.87
CA GLN A 63 -27.43 8.91 3.57
C GLN A 63 -26.90 7.48 3.62
N GLU A 64 -26.38 7.02 2.50
CA GLU A 64 -25.61 5.79 2.45
C GLU A 64 -24.34 5.99 3.28
N ILE A 65 -24.22 5.20 4.32
CA ILE A 65 -23.06 5.21 5.21
C ILE A 65 -22.48 3.81 5.10
N GLY A 66 -21.37 3.71 4.36
CA GLY A 66 -20.71 2.44 4.06
C GLY A 66 -20.45 1.59 5.31
N LEU A 67 -20.13 2.24 6.44
CA LEU A 67 -19.87 1.60 7.73
C LEU A 67 -21.04 0.80 8.32
N PHE A 68 -22.25 0.85 7.73
CA PHE A 68 -23.38 0.02 8.14
C PHE A 68 -23.42 -1.37 7.49
N SER A 69 -22.52 -1.67 6.56
CA SER A 69 -22.31 -3.05 6.11
C SER A 69 -21.97 -3.96 7.30
N PRO A 70 -22.50 -5.19 7.39
CA PRO A 70 -22.18 -6.13 8.48
C PRO A 70 -20.68 -6.33 8.68
N ILE A 71 -19.91 -6.38 7.59
CA ILE A 71 -18.46 -6.56 7.60
C ILE A 71 -17.78 -5.34 8.24
N LEU A 72 -18.12 -4.14 7.77
CA LEU A 72 -17.53 -2.89 8.28
C LEU A 72 -17.97 -2.60 9.72
N ARG A 73 -19.17 -3.04 10.11
CA ARG A 73 -19.63 -2.94 11.50
C ARG A 73 -18.84 -3.86 12.43
N ARG A 74 -18.50 -5.07 11.98
CA ARG A 74 -17.62 -5.98 12.73
C ARG A 74 -16.25 -5.34 12.94
N LEU A 75 -15.66 -4.78 11.88
CA LEU A 75 -14.41 -4.01 11.98
C LEU A 75 -14.47 -2.93 13.06
N VAL A 76 -15.50 -2.08 13.04
CA VAL A 76 -15.66 -0.99 14.03
C VAL A 76 -15.76 -1.55 15.46
N ASN A 77 -16.52 -2.63 15.66
CA ASN A 77 -16.68 -3.23 16.99
C ASN A 77 -15.37 -3.81 17.53
N GLU A 78 -14.62 -4.54 16.70
CA GLU A 78 -13.34 -5.14 17.08
C GLU A 78 -12.28 -4.06 17.32
N ALA A 79 -12.18 -3.08 16.41
CA ALA A 79 -11.26 -1.94 16.53
C ALA A 79 -11.55 -1.11 17.79
N ASN A 80 -12.82 -0.93 18.16
CA ASN A 80 -13.19 -0.24 19.39
C ASN A 80 -12.68 -0.98 20.64
N GLY A 81 -12.64 -2.31 20.62
CA GLY A 81 -12.03 -3.12 21.69
C GLY A 81 -10.52 -2.83 21.85
N THR A 82 -9.79 -2.76 20.74
CA THR A 82 -8.37 -2.38 20.74
C THR A 82 -8.18 -0.94 21.21
N PHE A 83 -9.01 0.00 20.75
CA PHE A 83 -8.97 1.41 21.19
C PHE A 83 -9.16 1.57 22.71
N LEU A 84 -10.15 0.89 23.29
CA LEU A 84 -10.38 0.91 24.73
C LEU A 84 -9.19 0.32 25.51
N SER A 85 -8.56 -0.72 24.97
CA SER A 85 -7.34 -1.31 25.53
C SER A 85 -6.16 -0.32 25.51
N VAL A 86 -5.94 0.36 24.38
CA VAL A 86 -4.92 1.43 24.25
C VAL A 86 -5.14 2.52 25.28
N ARG A 87 -6.39 2.98 25.44
CA ARG A 87 -6.74 4.00 26.44
C ARG A 87 -6.39 3.56 27.86
N LYS A 88 -6.74 2.33 28.23
CA LYS A 88 -6.43 1.75 29.54
C LYS A 88 -4.93 1.69 29.81
N VAL A 89 -4.15 1.25 28.82
CA VAL A 89 -2.67 1.21 28.90
C VAL A 89 -2.13 2.62 29.07
N SER A 90 -2.60 3.58 28.28
CA SER A 90 -2.17 4.99 28.35
C SER A 90 -2.48 5.63 29.71
N GLU A 91 -3.64 5.37 30.31
CA GLU A 91 -4.02 5.91 31.62
C GLU A 91 -3.16 5.32 32.75
N THR A 92 -2.72 4.07 32.60
CA THR A 92 -1.85 3.36 33.57
C THR A 92 -0.36 3.74 33.41
N SER A 93 0.04 4.19 32.21
CA SER A 93 1.45 4.38 31.79
C SER A 93 2.19 5.58 32.39
N LYS A 94 1.63 6.30 33.38
CA LYS A 94 2.26 7.55 33.87
C LYS A 94 3.68 7.36 34.43
N ASN A 95 4.10 6.13 34.75
CA ASN A 95 5.41 5.81 35.35
C ASN A 95 6.20 4.65 34.68
N SER A 96 5.76 4.08 33.55
CA SER A 96 6.49 2.99 32.87
C SER A 96 6.45 3.11 31.35
N ASP A 97 7.55 2.72 30.70
CA ASP A 97 7.65 2.59 29.26
C ASP A 97 6.82 1.38 28.79
N ASN A 98 5.65 1.64 28.23
CA ASN A 98 4.71 0.62 27.76
C ASN A 98 4.83 0.36 26.24
N GLN A 99 5.95 0.71 25.61
CA GLN A 99 6.14 0.61 24.16
C GLN A 99 5.86 -0.80 23.61
N VAL A 100 6.24 -1.86 24.35
CA VAL A 100 5.94 -3.25 23.97
C VAL A 100 4.43 -3.52 23.90
N GLU A 101 3.66 -2.99 24.85
CA GLU A 101 2.20 -3.17 24.87
C GLU A 101 1.53 -2.35 23.76
N PHE A 102 2.02 -1.14 23.47
CA PHE A 102 1.55 -0.35 22.33
C PHE A 102 1.82 -1.06 21.00
N LEU A 103 2.98 -1.71 20.83
CA LEU A 103 3.29 -2.50 19.65
C LEU A 103 2.35 -3.70 19.50
N LYS A 104 2.06 -4.42 20.58
CA LYS A 104 1.08 -5.53 20.56
C LYS A 104 -0.31 -5.06 20.13
N LEU A 105 -0.79 -3.94 20.68
CA LEU A 105 -2.10 -3.37 20.34
C LEU A 105 -2.13 -2.85 18.89
N SER A 106 -1.04 -2.25 18.40
CA SER A 106 -0.91 -1.85 17.00
C SER A 106 -1.02 -3.04 16.05
N ARG A 107 -0.29 -4.13 16.33
CA ARG A 107 -0.35 -5.36 15.54
C ARG A 107 -1.74 -5.99 15.57
N GLN A 108 -2.41 -5.96 16.72
CA GLN A 108 -3.78 -6.42 16.85
C GLN A 108 -4.74 -5.60 15.98
N TYR A 109 -4.63 -4.27 16.00
CA TYR A 109 -5.45 -3.39 15.15
C TYR A 109 -5.21 -3.67 13.65
N ARG A 110 -3.95 -3.84 13.24
CA ARG A 110 -3.61 -4.21 11.87
C ARG A 110 -4.18 -5.57 11.46
N SER A 111 -4.15 -6.56 12.35
CA SER A 111 -4.76 -7.88 12.13
C SER A 111 -6.29 -7.79 11.94
N ILE A 112 -6.96 -6.96 12.75
CA ILE A 112 -8.40 -6.69 12.59
C ILE A 112 -8.71 -6.09 11.21
N ILE A 113 -7.89 -5.14 10.74
CA ILE A 113 -8.02 -4.59 9.38
C ILE A 113 -7.84 -5.70 8.32
N ARG A 114 -6.83 -6.56 8.47
CA ARG A 114 -6.55 -7.67 7.55
C ARG A 114 -7.74 -8.64 7.45
N VAL A 115 -8.32 -9.04 8.59
CA VAL A 115 -9.53 -9.90 8.62
C VAL A 115 -10.71 -9.22 7.92
N CYS A 116 -10.85 -7.90 8.07
CA CYS A 116 -11.88 -7.15 7.35
C CYS A 116 -11.65 -7.16 5.83
N ILE A 117 -10.41 -6.97 5.38
CA ILE A 117 -10.05 -7.05 3.94
C ILE A 117 -10.38 -8.43 3.38
N GLU A 118 -9.99 -9.50 4.07
CA GLU A 118 -10.28 -10.88 3.66
C GLU A 118 -11.78 -11.15 3.58
N SER A 119 -12.55 -10.66 4.57
CA SER A 119 -14.01 -10.77 4.57
C SER A 119 -14.65 -9.99 3.41
N LEU A 120 -14.11 -8.82 3.06
CA LEU A 120 -14.57 -8.03 1.91
C LEU A 120 -14.23 -8.72 0.59
N GLN A 121 -13.05 -9.34 0.48
CA GLN A 121 -12.63 -10.11 -0.69
C GLN A 121 -13.55 -11.30 -0.92
N GLU A 122 -13.81 -12.11 0.12
CA GLU A 122 -14.72 -13.25 0.05
C GLU A 122 -16.15 -12.83 -0.34
N ALA A 123 -16.64 -11.72 0.21
CA ALA A 123 -17.93 -11.16 -0.16
C ALA A 123 -17.94 -10.67 -1.61
N GLY A 124 -16.87 -10.01 -2.05
CA GLY A 124 -16.73 -9.48 -3.40
C GLY A 124 -16.64 -10.57 -4.47
N GLU A 125 -16.06 -11.73 -4.16
CA GLU A 125 -16.03 -12.88 -5.07
C GLU A 125 -17.42 -13.47 -5.33
N LYS A 126 -18.23 -13.56 -4.27
CA LYS A 126 -19.60 -14.11 -4.30
C LYS A 126 -20.66 -13.14 -4.84
N GLU A 127 -20.33 -11.85 -4.93
CA GLU A 127 -21.27 -10.81 -5.35
C GLU A 127 -21.46 -10.80 -6.87
N GLU A 128 -22.72 -10.91 -7.29
CA GLU A 128 -23.15 -10.90 -8.69
C GLU A 128 -23.52 -9.49 -9.16
N ASP A 129 -24.01 -8.63 -8.26
CA ASP A 129 -24.35 -7.26 -8.60
C ASP A 129 -23.09 -6.43 -8.83
N GLY A 130 -22.93 -5.92 -10.06
CA GLY A 130 -21.73 -5.17 -10.45
C GLY A 130 -21.53 -3.88 -9.67
N VAL A 131 -22.60 -3.22 -9.21
CA VAL A 131 -22.49 -1.99 -8.41
C VAL A 131 -21.96 -2.31 -7.02
N THR A 132 -22.60 -3.25 -6.32
CA THR A 132 -22.20 -3.69 -4.99
C THR A 132 -20.78 -4.28 -5.00
N ARG A 133 -20.44 -5.06 -6.03
CA ARG A 133 -19.08 -5.58 -6.22
C ARG A 133 -18.04 -4.46 -6.34
N ASN A 134 -18.33 -3.41 -7.09
CA ASN A 134 -17.43 -2.25 -7.21
C ASN A 134 -17.27 -1.49 -5.89
N ASP A 135 -18.32 -1.39 -5.08
CA ASP A 135 -18.23 -0.78 -3.75
C ASP A 135 -17.34 -1.61 -2.81
N LEU A 136 -17.47 -2.94 -2.83
CA LEU A 136 -16.61 -3.86 -2.06
C LEU A 136 -15.14 -3.74 -2.49
N LEU A 137 -14.86 -3.72 -3.80
CA LEU A 137 -13.51 -3.50 -4.33
C LEU A 137 -12.93 -2.15 -3.88
N SER A 138 -13.76 -1.10 -3.88
CA SER A 138 -13.35 0.23 -3.39
C SER A 138 -12.97 0.19 -1.90
N TYR A 139 -13.74 -0.52 -1.08
CA TYR A 139 -13.39 -0.70 0.34
C TYR A 139 -12.10 -1.51 0.52
N ILE A 140 -11.90 -2.58 -0.24
CA ILE A 140 -10.67 -3.37 -0.20
C ILE A 140 -9.45 -2.48 -0.46
N THR A 141 -9.48 -1.65 -1.51
CA THR A 141 -8.38 -0.72 -1.82
C THR A 141 -8.12 0.29 -0.70
N ILE A 142 -9.19 0.84 -0.11
CA ILE A 142 -9.06 1.80 1.00
C ILE A 142 -8.44 1.12 2.22
N PHE A 143 -8.97 -0.02 2.66
CA PHE A 143 -8.48 -0.70 3.85
C PHE A 143 -7.07 -1.26 3.68
N TYR A 144 -6.72 -1.74 2.48
CA TYR A 144 -5.34 -2.13 2.18
C TYR A 144 -4.38 -0.93 2.28
N SER A 145 -4.79 0.24 1.78
CA SER A 145 -4.00 1.48 1.93
C SER A 145 -3.82 1.87 3.40
N ILE A 146 -4.89 1.74 4.21
CA ILE A 146 -4.83 1.99 5.66
C ILE A 146 -3.85 1.03 6.33
N GLU A 147 -3.94 -0.28 6.03
CA GLU A 147 -3.07 -1.30 6.60
C GLU A 147 -1.60 -1.07 6.21
N CYS A 148 -1.35 -0.72 4.95
CA CYS A 148 -0.03 -0.42 4.40
C CYS A 148 0.63 0.74 5.14
N ILE A 149 -0.07 1.88 5.24
CA ILE A 149 0.40 3.08 5.95
C ILE A 149 0.56 2.79 7.45
N TRP A 150 -0.39 2.06 8.05
CA TRP A 150 -0.32 1.72 9.48
C TRP A 150 0.89 0.85 9.80
N HIS A 151 1.18 -0.16 8.96
CA HIS A 151 2.36 -1.01 9.13
C HIS A 151 3.65 -0.19 9.02
N LEU A 152 3.71 0.79 8.11
CA LEU A 152 4.86 1.68 8.01
C LEU A 152 5.02 2.54 9.27
N CYS A 153 3.93 3.14 9.76
CA CYS A 153 3.94 3.91 10.99
C CYS A 153 4.32 3.06 12.22
N GLU A 154 3.90 1.79 12.26
CA GLU A 154 4.30 0.83 13.29
C GLU A 154 5.83 0.70 13.33
N ILE A 155 6.47 0.46 12.19
CA ILE A 155 7.94 0.38 12.06
C ILE A 155 8.61 1.69 12.47
N LEU A 156 8.10 2.82 11.96
CA LEU A 156 8.74 4.12 12.12
C LEU A 156 8.53 4.76 13.49
N PHE A 157 7.45 4.47 14.21
CA PHE A 157 7.12 5.22 15.42
C PHE A 157 6.85 4.36 16.66
N ILE A 158 6.55 3.07 16.48
CA ILE A 158 6.12 2.21 17.58
C ILE A 158 7.16 1.12 17.85
N ASP A 159 7.73 0.52 16.81
CA ASP A 159 8.63 -0.63 16.95
C ASP A 159 9.96 -0.26 17.61
N ILE A 160 10.50 -1.19 18.36
CA ILE A 160 11.79 -1.07 19.05
C ILE A 160 12.86 -1.66 18.11
N ILE A 161 13.40 -0.82 17.24
CA ILE A 161 14.37 -1.22 16.23
C ILE A 161 15.79 -1.24 16.83
N PRO A 162 16.48 -2.40 16.85
CA PRO A 162 17.86 -2.48 17.32
C PRO A 162 18.78 -1.56 16.51
N GLY A 163 19.51 -0.68 17.19
CA GLY A 163 20.44 0.27 16.55
C GLY A 163 19.77 1.38 15.74
N ASP A 164 18.42 1.49 15.76
CA ASP A 164 17.61 2.45 15.00
C ASP A 164 17.78 2.38 13.47
N VAL A 165 18.43 1.33 12.95
CA VAL A 165 18.63 1.10 11.51
C VAL A 165 17.38 0.47 10.90
N VAL A 166 16.68 1.24 10.08
CA VAL A 166 15.32 0.92 9.61
C VAL A 166 15.27 0.07 8.34
N LEU A 167 16.35 0.06 7.55
CA LEU A 167 16.34 -0.55 6.21
C LEU A 167 15.82 -2.00 6.19
N PRO A 168 16.27 -2.93 7.07
CA PRO A 168 15.79 -4.32 7.02
C PRO A 168 14.27 -4.43 7.16
N PHE A 169 13.69 -3.63 8.07
CA PHE A 169 12.24 -3.58 8.32
C PHE A 169 11.49 -2.96 7.16
N LEU A 170 12.06 -1.94 6.50
CA LEU A 170 11.47 -1.34 5.31
C LEU A 170 11.48 -2.28 4.11
N LEU A 171 12.56 -3.05 3.90
CA LEU A 171 12.61 -4.06 2.83
C LEU A 171 11.58 -5.17 3.07
N GLU A 172 11.42 -5.63 4.32
CA GLU A 172 10.37 -6.58 4.67
C GLU A 172 8.97 -6.00 4.44
N TRP A 173 8.75 -4.74 4.83
CA TRP A 173 7.50 -4.04 4.59
C TRP A 173 7.16 -3.91 3.10
N VAL A 174 8.14 -3.56 2.24
CA VAL A 174 7.95 -3.51 0.79
C VAL A 174 7.57 -4.89 0.26
N ARG A 175 8.29 -5.95 0.66
CA ARG A 175 8.00 -7.32 0.20
C ARG A 175 6.60 -7.79 0.60
N PHE A 176 6.15 -7.41 1.80
CA PHE A 176 4.81 -7.74 2.29
C PHE A 176 3.70 -7.02 1.51
N HIS A 177 3.88 -5.73 1.19
CA HIS A 177 2.84 -4.93 0.53
C HIS A 177 2.93 -4.89 -1.00
N PHE A 178 4.07 -5.29 -1.58
CA PHE A 178 4.32 -5.29 -3.01
C PHE A 178 4.90 -6.64 -3.49
N PRO A 179 4.17 -7.77 -3.32
CA PRO A 179 4.69 -9.11 -3.58
C PRO A 179 4.75 -9.48 -5.07
N ARG A 180 4.32 -8.60 -5.99
CA ARG A 180 4.19 -8.91 -7.44
C ARG A 180 5.47 -9.54 -7.99
N HIS A 181 6.62 -8.90 -7.77
CA HIS A 181 7.89 -9.40 -8.28
C HIS A 181 8.29 -10.72 -7.60
N GLU A 182 8.01 -10.92 -6.32
CA GLU A 182 8.30 -12.20 -5.65
C GLU A 182 7.46 -13.35 -6.22
N GLN A 183 6.18 -13.08 -6.52
CA GLN A 183 5.27 -14.06 -7.15
C GLN A 183 5.73 -14.44 -8.55
N THR A 184 6.07 -13.45 -9.39
CA THR A 184 6.60 -13.72 -10.74
C THR A 184 7.97 -14.41 -10.69
N ALA A 185 8.84 -14.03 -9.75
CA ALA A 185 10.13 -14.70 -9.57
C ALA A 185 9.97 -16.17 -9.20
N ALA A 186 9.01 -16.49 -8.31
CA ALA A 186 8.72 -17.87 -7.94
C ALA A 186 8.26 -18.70 -9.16
N GLN A 187 7.36 -18.16 -9.99
CA GLN A 187 6.89 -18.82 -11.22
C GLN A 187 8.02 -19.08 -12.22
N LEU A 188 8.86 -18.08 -12.48
CA LEU A 188 10.01 -18.21 -13.38
C LEU A 188 11.02 -19.24 -12.87
N LEU A 189 11.35 -19.18 -11.57
CA LEU A 189 12.31 -20.12 -10.97
C LEU A 189 11.76 -21.55 -10.89
N GLU A 190 10.45 -21.74 -10.73
CA GLU A 190 9.82 -23.06 -10.71
C GLU A 190 9.93 -23.75 -12.09
N SER A 191 9.79 -23.00 -13.18
CA SER A 191 9.95 -23.53 -14.54
C SER A 191 11.38 -24.04 -14.81
N CYS A 192 12.40 -23.42 -14.20
CA CYS A 192 13.82 -23.70 -14.42
C CYS A 192 14.26 -23.67 -15.90
N GLU A 193 13.55 -22.93 -16.75
CA GLU A 193 13.81 -22.92 -18.20
C GLU A 193 14.93 -21.94 -18.56
N ARG A 194 15.98 -22.43 -19.24
CA ARG A 194 16.96 -21.54 -19.89
C ARG A 194 16.29 -20.78 -21.02
N GLY A 195 16.57 -19.49 -21.16
CA GLY A 195 15.86 -18.65 -22.13
C GLY A 195 14.66 -17.92 -21.54
N SER A 196 14.50 -17.94 -20.21
CA SER A 196 13.40 -17.25 -19.49
C SER A 196 13.31 -15.75 -19.76
N GLU A 197 14.34 -15.13 -20.37
CA GLU A 197 14.32 -13.74 -20.79
C GLU A 197 13.24 -13.38 -21.82
N ASP A 198 12.68 -14.38 -22.51
CA ASP A 198 11.56 -14.19 -23.43
C ASP A 198 10.25 -13.86 -22.70
N HIS A 199 10.17 -14.14 -21.38
CA HIS A 199 9.01 -13.78 -20.58
C HIS A 199 8.91 -12.24 -20.44
N PRO A 200 7.73 -11.62 -20.69
CA PRO A 200 7.60 -10.16 -20.75
C PRO A 200 8.01 -9.45 -19.45
N ASP A 201 7.72 -10.06 -18.30
CA ASP A 201 8.10 -9.51 -16.98
C ASP A 201 9.48 -9.97 -16.48
N TYR A 202 10.30 -10.69 -17.26
CA TYR A 202 11.57 -11.26 -16.77
C TYR A 202 12.51 -10.19 -16.19
N TRP A 203 12.86 -9.19 -17.01
CA TRP A 203 13.79 -8.13 -16.59
C TRP A 203 13.19 -7.22 -15.51
N ASP A 204 11.89 -6.96 -15.58
CA ASP A 204 11.18 -6.21 -14.54
C ASP A 204 11.20 -6.95 -13.20
N THR A 205 11.14 -8.29 -13.24
CA THR A 205 11.26 -9.14 -12.05
C THR A 205 12.69 -9.18 -11.52
N VAL A 206 13.71 -9.29 -12.40
CA VAL A 206 15.12 -9.22 -11.99
C VAL A 206 15.41 -7.88 -11.30
N VAL A 207 15.02 -6.77 -11.93
CA VAL A 207 15.18 -5.42 -11.36
C VAL A 207 14.40 -5.29 -10.05
N GLY A 208 13.15 -5.77 -10.01
CA GLY A 208 12.33 -5.78 -8.80
C GLY A 208 12.98 -6.54 -7.65
N MET A 209 13.59 -7.70 -7.91
CA MET A 209 14.33 -8.46 -6.89
C MET A 209 15.56 -7.72 -6.38
N VAL A 210 16.28 -6.99 -7.24
CA VAL A 210 17.41 -6.15 -6.82
C VAL A 210 16.93 -4.98 -5.95
N VAL A 211 15.88 -4.27 -6.38
CA VAL A 211 15.28 -3.14 -5.64
C VAL A 211 14.74 -3.59 -4.27
N GLN A 212 14.14 -4.77 -4.18
CA GLN A 212 13.64 -5.34 -2.92
C GLN A 212 14.75 -5.98 -2.05
N GLY A 213 16.02 -5.87 -2.45
CA GLY A 213 17.16 -6.45 -1.71
C GLY A 213 17.24 -7.98 -1.75
N ARG A 214 16.46 -8.65 -2.60
CA ARG A 214 16.46 -10.10 -2.82
C ARG A 214 17.55 -10.50 -3.82
N VAL A 215 18.78 -10.12 -3.50
CA VAL A 215 19.96 -10.32 -4.36
C VAL A 215 20.14 -11.78 -4.76
N ASP A 216 19.95 -12.73 -3.85
CA ASP A 216 20.08 -14.15 -4.19
C ASP A 216 19.04 -14.64 -5.19
N VAL A 217 17.81 -14.11 -5.12
CA VAL A 217 16.74 -14.42 -6.08
C VAL A 217 17.04 -13.79 -7.43
N ALA A 218 17.48 -12.52 -7.44
CA ALA A 218 17.92 -11.86 -8.68
C ALA A 218 19.04 -12.64 -9.36
N ARG A 219 20.03 -13.12 -8.59
CA ARG A 219 21.12 -13.97 -9.10
C ARG A 219 20.61 -15.32 -9.62
N ALA A 220 19.65 -15.94 -8.95
CA ALA A 220 19.02 -17.17 -9.43
C ALA A 220 18.30 -16.95 -10.76
N LEU A 221 17.57 -15.84 -10.92
CA LEU A 221 16.90 -15.47 -12.16
C LEU A 221 17.91 -15.21 -13.29
N LEU A 222 19.00 -14.48 -13.01
CA LEU A 222 20.06 -14.23 -13.99
C LEU A 222 20.71 -15.53 -14.52
N LYS A 223 20.71 -16.61 -13.72
CA LYS A 223 21.21 -17.92 -14.17
C LYS A 223 20.30 -18.62 -15.18
N LEU A 224 19.05 -18.21 -15.29
CA LEU A 224 18.12 -18.72 -16.31
C LEU A 224 18.34 -18.07 -17.68
N HIS A 225 19.10 -16.97 -17.76
CA HIS A 225 19.35 -16.28 -19.00
C HIS A 225 20.21 -17.11 -19.97
N SER A 226 19.90 -17.12 -21.27
CA SER A 226 20.68 -17.87 -22.27
C SER A 226 22.18 -17.51 -22.30
N ALA A 227 22.48 -16.22 -22.13
CA ALA A 227 23.83 -15.66 -22.09
C ALA A 227 24.55 -15.69 -20.71
N VAL A 228 24.11 -16.52 -19.76
CA VAL A 228 24.67 -16.59 -18.38
C VAL A 228 26.21 -16.77 -18.34
N ASP A 229 26.77 -17.48 -19.32
CA ASP A 229 28.21 -17.79 -19.36
C ASP A 229 29.08 -16.63 -19.89
N SER A 230 28.46 -15.55 -20.35
CA SER A 230 29.15 -14.34 -20.81
C SER A 230 29.86 -13.62 -19.67
N ASN A 231 30.85 -12.79 -20.02
CA ASN A 231 31.65 -12.07 -19.03
C ASN A 231 30.83 -11.00 -18.31
N GLU A 232 29.87 -10.39 -19.02
CA GLU A 232 28.95 -9.37 -18.53
C GLU A 232 28.07 -9.93 -17.41
N PHE A 233 27.46 -11.10 -17.62
CA PHE A 233 26.64 -11.77 -16.60
C PHE A 233 27.47 -12.19 -15.39
N LYS A 234 28.66 -12.76 -15.61
CA LYS A 234 29.59 -13.12 -14.52
C LYS A 234 30.03 -11.90 -13.70
N LEU A 235 30.27 -10.76 -14.36
CA LEU A 235 30.63 -9.52 -13.68
C LEU A 235 29.52 -9.02 -12.76
N VAL A 236 28.27 -9.00 -13.25
CA VAL A 236 27.12 -8.57 -12.46
C VAL A 236 26.82 -9.56 -11.33
N ASP A 237 26.82 -10.88 -11.61
CA ASP A 237 26.62 -11.91 -10.57
C ASP A 237 27.65 -11.79 -9.44
N ASN A 238 28.93 -11.60 -9.77
CA ASN A 238 29.98 -11.44 -8.78
C ASN A 238 29.80 -10.16 -7.95
N SER A 239 29.35 -9.06 -8.57
CA SER A 239 29.13 -7.79 -7.89
C SER A 239 27.92 -7.85 -6.95
N LEU A 240 26.86 -8.54 -7.37
CA LEU A 240 25.70 -8.86 -6.52
C LEU A 240 26.10 -9.77 -5.35
N ARG A 241 26.87 -10.83 -5.62
CA ARG A 241 27.31 -11.79 -4.61
C ARG A 241 28.17 -11.16 -3.52
N SER A 242 29.00 -10.18 -3.86
CA SER A 242 29.90 -9.52 -2.90
C SER A 242 29.25 -8.37 -2.13
N MET A 243 27.95 -8.10 -2.35
CA MET A 243 27.25 -7.01 -1.69
C MET A 243 27.26 -7.17 -0.16
N PRO A 244 27.80 -6.20 0.60
CA PRO A 244 27.75 -6.25 2.05
C PRO A 244 26.31 -6.13 2.56
N VAL A 245 25.94 -6.99 3.51
CA VAL A 245 24.63 -6.96 4.17
C VAL A 245 24.82 -6.55 5.63
N TYR A 246 24.09 -5.51 6.06
CA TYR A 246 24.12 -5.08 7.45
C TYR A 246 23.34 -6.07 8.31
N SER A 247 23.93 -6.49 9.43
CA SER A 247 23.27 -7.27 10.46
C SER A 247 23.59 -6.68 11.82
N VAL A 248 22.56 -6.30 12.58
CA VAL A 248 22.72 -5.74 13.93
C VAL A 248 23.40 -6.74 14.88
N TYR A 249 23.18 -8.04 14.64
CA TYR A 249 23.81 -9.13 15.41
C TYR A 249 25.09 -9.66 14.77
N GLY A 250 25.55 -9.05 13.67
CA GLY A 250 26.68 -9.51 12.87
C GLY A 250 28.06 -9.18 13.44
N GLY A 251 28.13 -8.54 14.61
CA GLY A 251 29.39 -8.20 15.29
C GLY A 251 30.19 -7.06 14.66
N ILE A 252 29.80 -6.58 13.48
CA ILE A 252 30.39 -5.41 12.82
C ILE A 252 29.70 -4.13 13.26
N SER A 253 30.48 -3.08 13.50
CA SER A 253 29.93 -1.76 13.75
C SER A 253 29.30 -1.15 12.49
N THR A 254 28.37 -0.22 12.65
CA THR A 254 27.80 0.53 11.53
C THR A 254 28.87 1.27 10.72
N GLY A 255 29.95 1.73 11.37
CA GLY A 255 31.08 2.37 10.70
C GLY A 255 31.86 1.43 9.78
N GLU A 256 32.23 0.24 10.26
CA GLU A 256 32.91 -0.79 9.46
C GLU A 256 32.06 -1.26 8.29
N PHE A 257 30.75 -1.46 8.53
CA PHE A 257 29.80 -1.76 7.47
C PHE A 257 29.77 -0.65 6.41
N THR A 258 29.67 0.62 6.84
CA THR A 258 29.61 1.78 5.93
C THR A 258 30.86 1.86 5.05
N ILE A 259 32.04 1.62 5.60
CA ILE A 259 33.30 1.61 4.83
C ILE A 259 33.28 0.49 3.79
N SER A 260 32.96 -0.73 4.22
CA SER A 260 32.91 -1.92 3.34
C SER A 260 31.89 -1.74 2.22
N TRP A 261 30.72 -1.20 2.54
CA TRP A 261 29.65 -0.94 1.59
C TRP A 261 30.03 0.17 0.59
N LYS A 262 30.62 1.28 1.03
CA LYS A 262 31.10 2.35 0.14
C LYS A 262 32.21 1.87 -0.78
N HIS A 263 33.11 1.01 -0.27
CA HIS A 263 34.15 0.39 -1.07
C HIS A 263 33.55 -0.51 -2.16
N TRP A 264 32.64 -1.41 -1.80
CA TRP A 264 31.90 -2.25 -2.74
C TRP A 264 31.17 -1.42 -3.81
N GLN A 265 30.50 -0.33 -3.41
CA GLN A 265 29.79 0.54 -4.34
C GLN A 265 30.76 1.25 -5.30
N ALA A 266 31.91 1.70 -4.82
CA ALA A 266 32.96 2.31 -5.64
C ALA A 266 33.53 1.31 -6.67
N GLU A 267 33.72 0.05 -6.29
CA GLU A 267 34.10 -1.02 -7.24
C GLU A 267 33.04 -1.24 -8.31
N CYS A 268 31.76 -1.29 -7.92
CA CYS A 268 30.66 -1.42 -8.87
C CYS A 268 30.65 -0.26 -9.87
N ARG A 269 30.88 0.97 -9.39
CA ARG A 269 30.97 2.17 -10.24
C ARG A 269 32.18 2.13 -11.17
N SER A 270 33.32 1.63 -10.72
CA SER A 270 34.51 1.43 -11.56
C SER A 270 34.24 0.43 -12.69
N LYS A 271 33.59 -0.70 -12.38
CA LYS A 271 33.18 -1.73 -13.37
C LYS A 271 32.14 -1.20 -14.37
N LEU A 272 31.25 -0.32 -13.93
CA LEU A 272 30.29 0.32 -14.83
C LEU A 272 31.01 1.28 -15.80
N ASN A 273 31.96 2.06 -15.31
CA ASN A 273 32.72 3.03 -16.10
C ASN A 273 33.66 2.40 -17.14
N SER A 274 34.07 1.15 -16.96
CA SER A 274 34.89 0.43 -17.95
C SER A 274 34.13 0.06 -19.23
N ARG A 275 32.82 0.37 -19.30
CA ARG A 275 31.93 0.14 -20.46
C ARG A 275 31.83 -1.32 -20.91
N LEU A 276 32.20 -2.26 -20.03
CA LEU A 276 32.08 -3.70 -20.30
C LEU A 276 30.62 -4.15 -20.49
N LEU A 277 29.65 -3.38 -19.98
CA LEU A 277 28.22 -3.70 -20.06
C LEU A 277 27.49 -3.03 -21.23
N GLY A 278 28.19 -2.29 -22.10
CA GLY A 278 27.55 -1.47 -23.13
C GLY A 278 26.72 -2.23 -24.17
N GLN A 279 26.87 -3.56 -24.26
CA GLN A 279 26.08 -4.44 -25.13
C GLN A 279 24.87 -5.07 -24.41
N GLN A 280 24.74 -4.86 -23.10
CA GLN A 280 23.74 -5.48 -22.22
C GLN A 280 23.04 -4.39 -21.38
N PRO A 281 22.09 -3.62 -21.97
CA PRO A 281 21.50 -2.45 -21.31
C PRO A 281 20.75 -2.79 -20.02
N GLN A 282 20.19 -4.00 -19.91
CA GLN A 282 19.50 -4.43 -18.70
C GLN A 282 20.46 -4.73 -17.55
N LEU A 283 21.62 -5.33 -17.84
CA LEU A 283 22.68 -5.53 -16.85
C LEU A 283 23.32 -4.20 -16.44
N GLU A 284 23.47 -3.28 -17.38
CA GLU A 284 23.91 -1.92 -17.10
C GLU A 284 22.92 -1.21 -16.17
N LEU A 285 21.61 -1.32 -16.42
CA LEU A 285 20.57 -0.77 -15.54
C LEU A 285 20.67 -1.35 -14.12
N VAL A 286 20.82 -2.66 -13.97
CA VAL A 286 21.01 -3.31 -12.65
C VAL A 286 22.22 -2.72 -11.93
N MET A 287 23.36 -2.59 -12.60
CA MET A 287 24.57 -2.01 -12.01
C MET A 287 24.40 -0.53 -11.65
N ARG A 288 23.69 0.25 -12.47
CA ARG A 288 23.38 1.66 -12.19
C ARG A 288 22.46 1.83 -10.98
N ILE A 289 21.52 0.91 -10.78
CA ILE A 289 20.70 0.85 -9.56
C ILE A 289 21.59 0.53 -8.36
N MET A 290 22.47 -0.48 -8.45
CA MET A 290 23.38 -0.87 -7.37
C MET A 290 24.35 0.26 -6.97
N THR A 291 24.73 1.13 -7.91
CA THR A 291 25.59 2.30 -7.66
C THR A 291 24.84 3.53 -7.14
N GLY A 292 23.52 3.42 -6.94
CA GLY A 292 22.68 4.48 -6.40
C GLY A 292 22.40 5.62 -7.37
N GLU A 293 22.42 5.38 -8.69
CA GLU A 293 22.16 6.44 -9.67
C GLU A 293 20.68 6.82 -9.73
N TYR A 294 20.36 8.08 -9.38
CA TYR A 294 19.01 8.61 -9.43
C TYR A 294 18.31 8.43 -10.77
N SER A 295 19.02 8.63 -11.88
CA SER A 295 18.45 8.48 -13.23
C SER A 295 18.07 7.03 -13.56
N ALA A 296 18.71 6.04 -12.96
CA ALA A 296 18.33 4.64 -13.10
C ALA A 296 17.01 4.35 -12.35
N PHE A 297 16.88 4.85 -11.12
CA PHE A 297 15.63 4.76 -10.35
C PHE A 297 14.46 5.49 -11.01
N GLU A 298 14.69 6.68 -11.56
CA GLU A 298 13.66 7.41 -12.28
C GLU A 298 13.21 6.67 -13.55
N SER A 299 14.13 5.96 -14.24
CA SER A 299 13.79 5.17 -15.43
C SER A 299 12.87 3.98 -15.16
N ILE A 300 12.90 3.43 -13.95
CA ILE A 300 12.06 2.28 -13.55
C ILE A 300 10.78 2.73 -12.82
N ARG A 301 10.75 3.96 -12.30
CA ARG A 301 9.65 4.49 -11.47
C ARG A 301 8.27 4.29 -12.06
N GLY A 302 8.11 4.48 -13.37
CA GLY A 302 6.82 4.32 -14.06
C GLY A 302 6.26 2.89 -14.07
N LYS A 303 7.09 1.89 -13.76
CA LYS A 303 6.68 0.47 -13.68
C LYS A 303 6.11 0.10 -12.30
N TYR A 304 6.31 0.97 -11.31
CA TYR A 304 5.87 0.76 -9.95
C TYR A 304 4.56 1.50 -9.68
N THR A 305 3.67 0.86 -8.91
CA THR A 305 2.36 1.44 -8.58
C THR A 305 2.45 2.57 -7.56
N SER A 306 3.52 2.57 -6.76
CA SER A 306 3.75 3.54 -5.70
C SER A 306 5.24 3.79 -5.50
N TRP A 307 5.59 5.01 -5.11
CA TRP A 307 6.97 5.37 -4.77
C TRP A 307 7.51 4.56 -3.58
N PHE A 308 6.61 4.08 -2.72
CA PHE A 308 6.92 3.21 -1.58
C PHE A 308 7.59 1.90 -1.99
N ASP A 309 7.23 1.33 -3.15
CA ASP A 309 7.79 0.08 -3.66
C ASP A 309 9.28 0.23 -4.03
N VAL A 310 9.66 1.45 -4.45
CA VAL A 310 11.03 1.78 -4.87
C VAL A 310 11.87 2.32 -3.71
N LEU A 311 11.24 2.89 -2.67
CA LEU A 311 11.91 3.53 -1.54
C LEU A 311 12.90 2.60 -0.83
N GLY A 312 12.52 1.33 -0.63
CA GLY A 312 13.40 0.34 0.01
C GLY A 312 14.70 0.14 -0.75
N GLY A 313 14.62 0.04 -2.09
CA GLY A 313 15.79 -0.10 -2.94
C GLY A 313 16.61 1.19 -3.05
N TRP A 314 15.95 2.35 -3.10
CA TRP A 314 16.64 3.63 -3.03
C TRP A 314 17.50 3.71 -1.78
N LEU A 315 16.90 3.44 -0.61
CA LEU A 315 17.62 3.47 0.66
C LEU A 315 18.73 2.43 0.74
N LEU A 316 18.49 1.22 0.23
CA LEU A 316 19.49 0.14 0.15
C LEU A 316 20.74 0.58 -0.63
N PHE A 317 20.55 1.31 -1.72
CA PHE A 317 21.62 1.70 -2.64
C PHE A 317 22.17 3.12 -2.44
N THR A 318 21.63 3.90 -1.49
CA THR A 318 22.13 5.26 -1.20
C THR A 318 22.57 5.45 0.26
N ALA A 319 21.84 4.88 1.22
CA ALA A 319 22.10 5.04 2.65
C ALA A 319 21.57 3.84 3.48
N PRO A 320 22.13 2.63 3.33
CA PRO A 320 21.62 1.44 4.02
C PRO A 320 21.80 1.44 5.54
N TRP A 321 22.62 2.34 6.06
CA TRP A 321 22.82 2.60 7.48
C TRP A 321 21.87 3.65 8.06
N ALA A 322 20.98 4.23 7.23
CA ALA A 322 20.12 5.32 7.66
C ALA A 322 19.32 4.93 8.89
N ARG A 323 19.37 5.81 9.89
CA ARG A 323 18.54 5.70 11.08
C ARG A 323 17.19 6.33 10.83
N ARG A 324 16.22 5.99 11.68
CA ARG A 324 14.85 6.49 11.60
C ARG A 324 14.76 8.02 11.45
N HIS A 325 15.55 8.76 12.20
CA HIS A 325 15.56 10.23 12.16
C HIS A 325 16.30 10.82 10.95
N GLU A 326 17.08 10.01 10.23
CA GLU A 326 17.86 10.41 9.05
C GLU A 326 17.13 10.11 7.73
N LEU A 327 16.04 9.33 7.77
CA LEU A 327 15.26 8.93 6.60
C LEU A 327 14.85 10.13 5.73
N GLY A 328 14.41 11.24 6.32
CA GLY A 328 14.00 12.42 5.58
C GLY A 328 15.14 13.10 4.80
N SER A 329 16.39 12.86 5.18
CA SER A 329 17.58 13.35 4.47
C SER A 329 18.13 12.35 3.45
N ALA A 330 17.74 11.08 3.56
CA ALA A 330 18.17 9.99 2.69
C ALA A 330 17.19 9.70 1.53
N ALA A 331 15.93 10.10 1.68
CA ALA A 331 14.84 9.86 0.73
C ALA A 331 14.73 10.91 -0.37
#